data_AF-A0A416XNN4-F1
#
_entry.id   AF-A0A416XNN4-F1
#
_cell.length_a   1.000
_cell.length_b   1.000
_cell.length_c   1.000
_cell.angle_alpha   90.00
_cell.angle_beta   90.00
_cell.angle_gamma   90.00
#
_symmetry.space_group_name_H-M   'P 1'
#
loop_
_entity.id
_entity.type
_entity.pdbx_description
1 polymer ?
#
loop_
_entity_poly.entity_id
_entity_poly.type
_entity_poly.pdbx_seq_one_letter_code
_entity_poly.pdbx_strand_id
1 'polypeptide(L)' 'MEFFNQAIDILKILVMALGAGLAVWGVINLLEGYGSDNPAAKSQGIKQFMAN' A
#
# COMPACT_ATOMS: atom_id res chain seq x y z
N MET A 1 19.68 34.33 -0.82
CA MET A 1 18.45 33.52 -0.75
C MET A 1 18.51 32.24 -1.58
N GLU A 2 19.41 32.13 -2.56
CA GLU A 2 19.53 30.97 -3.47
C GLU A 2 19.75 29.63 -2.77
N PHE A 3 20.67 29.57 -1.79
CA PHE A 3 20.93 28.35 -1.00
C PHE A 3 19.65 27.79 -0.33
N PHE A 4 18.86 28.66 0.31
CA PHE A 4 17.64 28.25 0.98
C PHE A 4 16.56 27.79 -0.02
N ASN A 5 16.46 28.42 -1.19
CA ASN A 5 15.54 27.99 -2.24
C ASN A 5 15.89 26.59 -2.76
N GLN A 6 17.18 26.31 -2.99
CA GLN A 6 17.64 24.98 -3.40
C GLN A 6 17.35 23.91 -2.33
N ALA A 7 17.60 24.22 -1.06
CA ALA A 7 17.31 23.31 0.04
C ALA A 7 15.81 22.98 0.14
N ILE A 8 14.94 23.98 -0.04
CA ILE A 8 13.49 23.82 -0.07
C ILE A 8 13.07 22.92 -1.25
N ASP A 9 13.64 23.11 -2.43
CA ASP A 9 13.27 22.31 -3.60
C ASP A 9 13.69 20.84 -3.46
N ILE A 10 14.86 20.57 -2.89
CA ILE A 10 15.26 19.20 -2.55
C ILE A 10 14.30 18.59 -1.53
N LEU A 11 13.94 19.34 -0.48
CA LEU A 11 12.99 18.86 0.53
C LEU A 11 11.63 18.53 -0.08
N LYS A 12 11.11 19.36 -0.98
CA LYS A 12 9.86 19.09 -1.69
C LYS A 12 9.92 17.78 -2.48
N ILE A 13 11.01 17.54 -3.21
CA ILE A 13 11.20 16.31 -3.98
C ILE A 13 11.15 15.10 -3.06
N LEU A 14 11.85 15.14 -1.93
CA LEU A 14 11.86 14.05 -0.96
C LEU A 14 10.47 13.78 -0.37
N VAL A 15 9.75 14.83 0.04
CA VAL A 15 8.40 14.70 0.60
C VAL A 15 7.42 14.13 -0.42
N MET A 16 7.46 14.59 -1.67
CA MET A 16 6.59 14.06 -2.73
C MET A 16 6.91 12.61 -3.04
N ALA A 17 8.19 12.24 -3.14
CA ALA A 17 8.61 10.87 -3.40
C ALA A 17 8.19 9.91 -2.27
N LEU A 18 8.39 10.31 -1.01
CA LEU A 18 7.96 9.54 0.15
C LEU A 18 6.44 9.42 0.21
N GLY A 19 5.71 10.51 0.00
CA GLY A 19 4.25 10.52 -0.02
C GLY A 19 3.67 9.61 -1.10
N ALA A 20 4.22 9.67 -2.32
CA ALA A 20 3.84 8.77 -3.41
C ALA A 20 4.14 7.30 -3.09
N GLY A 21 5.32 7.01 -2.53
CA GLY A 21 5.70 5.65 -2.12
C GLY A 21 4.77 5.08 -1.05
N LEU A 22 4.42 5.87 -0.03
CA LEU A 22 3.48 5.47 1.02
C LEU A 22 2.06 5.29 0.49
N ALA A 23 1.61 6.12 -0.44
CA ALA A 23 0.30 5.98 -1.07
C ALA A 23 0.21 4.65 -1.85
N VAL A 24 1.22 4.33 -2.66
CA VAL A 24 1.28 3.05 -3.39
C VAL A 24 1.32 1.87 -2.42
N TRP A 25 2.17 1.93 -1.39
CA TRP A 25 2.25 0.89 -0.36
C TRP A 25 0.91 0.68 0.36
N GLY A 26 0.22 1.76 0.73
CA GLY A 26 -1.09 1.71 1.35
C GLY A 26 -2.13 1.06 0.44
N VAL A 27 -2.16 1.41 -0.85
CA VAL A 27 -3.06 0.79 -1.83
C VAL A 27 -2.80 -0.71 -1.95
N ILE A 28 -1.53 -1.14 -2.01
CA ILE A 28 -1.18 -2.57 -2.06
C ILE A 28 -1.70 -3.30 -0.82
N ASN A 29 -1.45 -2.77 0.38
CA ASN A 29 -1.93 -3.41 1.62
C ASN A 29 -3.47 -3.50 1.68
N LEU A 30 -4.16 -2.46 1.20
CA LEU A 30 -5.63 -2.51 1.08
C LEU A 30 -6.07 -3.63 0.13
N LEU A 31 -5.41 -3.79 -1.02
CA LEU A 31 -5.73 -4.81 -2.01
C LEU A 31 -5.31 -6.22 -1.59
N GLU A 32 -4.23 -6.39 -0.82
CA GLU A 32 -3.81 -7.68 -0.26
C GLU A 32 -4.81 -8.20 0.79
N GLY A 33 -5.36 -7.31 1.63
CA GLY A 33 -6.46 -7.66 2.54
C GLY A 33 -7.81 -7.81 1.84
N TYR A 34 -7.99 -7.16 0.68
CA TYR A 34 -9.23 -7.19 -0.08
C TYR A 34 -9.45 -8.56 -0.72
N GLY A 35 -10.36 -9.34 -0.14
CA GLY A 35 -10.73 -10.68 -0.60
C GLY A 35 -10.18 -11.79 0.27
N SER A 36 -8.95 -11.68 0.79
CA SER A 36 -8.38 -12.66 1.75
C SER A 36 -9.12 -12.66 3.09
N ASP A 37 -9.48 -11.47 3.60
CA ASP A 37 -10.22 -11.32 4.86
C ASP A 37 -11.75 -11.46 4.71
N ASN A 38 -12.24 -11.76 3.50
CA ASN A 38 -13.65 -12.06 3.29
C ASN A 38 -13.98 -13.46 3.85
N PRO A 39 -14.93 -13.60 4.78
CA PRO A 39 -15.28 -14.91 5.37
C PRO A 39 -15.64 -15.97 4.32
N ALA A 40 -16.23 -15.56 3.19
CA ALA A 40 -16.56 -16.47 2.10
C ALA A 40 -15.31 -17.03 1.38
N ALA A 41 -14.23 -16.25 1.23
CA ALA A 41 -13.00 -16.69 0.59
C ALA A 41 -12.21 -17.67 1.49
N LYS A 42 -12.10 -17.39 2.79
CA LYS A 42 -11.49 -18.31 3.78
C LYS A 42 -12.24 -19.65 3.84
N SER A 43 -13.57 -19.61 3.75
CA SER A 43 -14.41 -20.81 3.77
C SER A 43 -14.25 -21.68 2.51
N GLN A 44 -13.86 -21.12 1.36
CA GLN A 44 -13.66 -21.93 0.14
C GLN A 44 -12.54 -22.97 0.29
N GLY A 45 -11.42 -22.62 0.92
CA GLY A 45 -10.34 -23.58 1.18
C GLY A 45 -10.79 -24.72 2.12
N ILE A 46 -11.58 -24.40 3.14
CA ILE A 46 -12.17 -25.41 4.04
C ILE A 46 -13.20 -26.28 3.30
N LYS A 47 -14.02 -25.68 2.43
CA LYS A 47 -14.98 -26.42 1.61
C LYS A 47 -14.29 -27.39 0.66
N GLN A 48 -13.17 -27.01 0.05
CA GLN A 48 -12.35 -27.91 -0.77
C GLN A 48 -11.75 -29.05 0.06
N PHE A 49 -11.30 -28.76 1.30
CA PHE A 49 -10.78 -29.78 2.20
C PHE A 49 -11.84 -30.77 2.68
N MET A 50 -13.05 -30.28 3.01
CA MET A 50 -14.18 -31.13 3.44
C MET A 50 -14.84 -31.91 2.29
N ALA A 51 -14.56 -31.55 1.04
CA ALA A 51 -15.08 -32.24 -0.14
C ALA A 51 -14.23 -33.46 -0.56
N ASN A 52 -13.10 -33.70 0.12
CA ASN A 52 -12.25 -34.88 -0.05
C ASN A 52 -12.54 -35.95 1.00
#